data_AF-A0A3R5ZZE8-F1
#
_entry.id   AF-A0A3R5ZZE8-F1
#
_cell.length_a   1.000
_cell.length_b   1.000
_cell.length_c   1.000
_cell.angle_alpha   90.00
_cell.angle_beta   90.00
_cell.angle_gamma   90.00
#
_symmetry.space_group_name_H-M   'P 1'
#
loop_
_entity.id
_entity.type
_entity.pdbx_description
1 polymer ?
#
loop_
_entity_poly.entity_id
_entity_poly.type
_entity_poly.pdbx_seq_one_letter_code
_entity_poly.pdbx_strand_id
1 'polypeptide(L)'
;MVIMKDKFIRFMRSRYGNDQLSSFLTWGGLIFMVLDAFIKTGIFYFLGLLMFIYGYVRIMSKNYDKRAAQNRWFMEHTAGVRNIFKRAKKQKEAGKEYKIFVCSKCQQMIRVPRGKGKIEIRCPKCGNRFVKKS
;
A
#
# COMPACT_ATOMS: atom_id res chain seq x y z
N MET A 1 8.89 10.68 -32.05
CA MET A 1 8.64 10.92 -30.60
C MET A 1 9.49 10.01 -29.67
N VAL A 2 10.65 9.51 -30.09
CA VAL A 2 11.52 8.61 -29.28
C VAL A 2 12.72 9.37 -28.70
N ILE A 3 13.27 10.33 -29.46
CA ILE A 3 14.50 11.10 -29.14
C ILE A 3 14.42 11.87 -27.80
N MET A 4 13.27 12.45 -27.45
CA MET A 4 13.13 13.21 -26.19
C MET A 4 13.08 12.32 -24.94
N LYS A 5 12.52 11.12 -25.06
CA LYS A 5 12.46 10.15 -23.95
C LYS A 5 13.85 9.64 -23.61
N ASP A 6 14.68 9.36 -24.62
CA ASP A 6 16.05 8.87 -24.41
C ASP A 6 16.96 9.91 -23.76
N LYS A 7 16.83 11.19 -24.12
CA LYS A 7 17.56 12.29 -23.47
C LYS A 7 17.19 12.41 -21.99
N PHE A 8 15.90 12.28 -21.66
CA PHE A 8 15.43 12.30 -20.27
C PHE A 8 15.93 11.09 -19.46
N ILE A 9 15.87 9.89 -20.03
CA ILE A 9 16.38 8.66 -19.40
C ILE A 9 17.89 8.75 -19.15
N ARG A 10 18.66 9.27 -20.11
CA ARG A 10 20.11 9.50 -19.94
C ARG A 10 20.41 10.52 -18.84
N PHE A 11 19.62 11.60 -18.75
CA PHE A 11 19.76 12.59 -17.68
C PHE A 11 19.46 12.00 -16.30
N MET A 12 18.40 11.20 -16.18
CA MET A 12 17.99 10.55 -14.92
C MET A 12 18.92 9.41 -14.50
N ARG A 13 19.70 8.83 -15.42
CA ARG A 13 20.61 7.70 -15.14
C ARG A 13 21.67 8.00 -14.07
N SER A 14 22.06 9.27 -13.89
CA SER A 14 23.02 9.69 -12.85
C SER A 14 22.39 10.18 -11.55
N ARG A 15 21.06 10.16 -11.44
CA ARG A 15 20.32 10.64 -10.27
C ARG A 15 19.77 9.46 -9.48
N TYR A 16 19.53 9.69 -8.19
CA TYR A 16 19.02 8.66 -7.30
C TYR A 16 17.66 8.12 -7.75
N GLY A 17 16.76 9.02 -8.19
CA GLY A 17 15.42 8.65 -8.62
C GLY A 17 14.41 8.66 -7.47
N ASN A 18 13.22 8.13 -7.73
CA ASN A 18 12.12 8.14 -6.77
C ASN A 18 12.14 6.91 -5.87
N ASP A 19 11.99 7.13 -4.56
CA ASP A 19 11.99 6.11 -3.51
C ASP A 19 10.78 6.27 -2.57
N GLN A 20 10.64 5.40 -1.58
CA GLN A 20 9.49 5.40 -0.67
C GLN A 20 9.42 6.65 0.21
N LEU A 21 10.56 7.13 0.72
CA LEU A 21 10.61 8.38 1.49
C LEU A 21 10.33 9.59 0.59
N SER A 22 10.91 9.66 -0.61
CA SER A 22 10.63 10.75 -1.56
C SER A 22 9.16 10.77 -2.01
N SER A 23 8.57 9.60 -2.21
CA SER A 23 7.14 9.48 -2.53
C SER A 23 6.27 9.92 -1.36
N PHE A 24 6.64 9.54 -0.13
CA PHE A 24 5.95 9.97 1.08
C PHE A 24 6.01 11.50 1.27
N LEU A 25 7.18 12.11 1.08
CA LEU A 25 7.36 13.57 1.17
C LEU A 25 6.55 14.31 0.10
N THR A 26 6.60 13.84 -1.14
CA THR A 26 5.88 14.45 -2.26
C THR A 26 4.36 14.37 -2.08
N TRP A 27 3.82 13.17 -1.80
CA TRP A 27 2.38 12.99 -1.57
C TRP A 27 1.90 13.60 -0.27
N GLY A 28 2.68 13.48 0.81
CA GLY A 28 2.38 14.10 2.09
C GLY A 28 2.34 15.63 1.99
N GLY A 29 3.30 16.23 1.28
CA GLY A 29 3.31 17.67 1.02
C GLY A 29 2.08 18.12 0.23
N LEU A 30 1.71 17.39 -0.84
CA LEU A 30 0.48 17.65 -1.60
C LEU A 30 -0.77 17.57 -0.72
N ILE A 31 -0.89 16.56 0.13
CA ILE A 31 -2.03 16.41 1.05
C ILE A 31 -2.08 17.59 2.01
N PHE A 32 -0.95 18.01 2.59
CA PHE A 32 -0.93 19.15 3.50
C PHE A 32 -1.34 20.46 2.83
N MET A 33 -0.92 20.70 1.58
CA MET A 33 -1.38 21.86 0.82
C MET A 33 -2.89 21.84 0.58
N VAL A 34 -3.44 20.67 0.22
CA VAL A 34 -4.89 20.51 0.03
C VAL A 34 -5.65 20.70 1.33
N LEU A 35 -5.13 20.20 2.45
CA LEU A 35 -5.73 20.40 3.77
C LEU A 35 -5.72 21.87 4.21
N ASP A 36 -4.64 22.60 3.91
CA ASP A 36 -4.60 24.05 4.20
C ASP A 36 -5.65 24.82 3.42
N ALA A 37 -6.04 24.38 2.22
CA ALA A 37 -7.12 25.01 1.46
C ALA A 37 -8.47 25.03 2.23
N PHE A 38 -8.68 24.06 3.13
CA PHE A 38 -9.86 24.01 3.99
C PHE A 38 -9.67 24.77 5.31
N ILE A 39 -8.48 24.68 5.92
CA ILE A 39 -8.19 25.24 7.25
C ILE A 39 -7.84 26.75 7.17
N LYS A 40 -7.27 27.19 6.04
CA LYS A 40 -6.90 28.58 5.72
C LYS A 40 -5.93 29.24 6.72
N THR A 41 -5.11 28.44 7.39
CA THR A 41 -4.07 28.91 8.32
C THR A 41 -2.79 29.36 7.62
N GLY A 42 -2.51 28.90 6.39
CA GLY A 42 -1.28 29.17 5.64
C GLY A 42 -0.06 28.38 6.12
N ILE A 43 -0.01 28.00 7.40
CA ILE A 43 1.11 27.24 7.99
C ILE A 43 1.26 25.85 7.33
N PHE A 44 0.15 25.14 7.11
CA PHE A 44 0.18 23.82 6.47
C PHE A 44 0.57 23.91 5.00
N TYR A 45 0.28 25.03 4.34
CA TYR A 45 0.74 25.28 2.97
C TYR A 45 2.27 25.38 2.92
N PHE A 46 2.90 26.19 3.77
CA PHE A 46 4.36 26.32 3.80
C PHE A 46 5.04 25.01 4.20
N LEU A 47 4.49 24.29 5.19
CA LEU A 47 5.01 22.99 5.58
C LEU A 47 4.91 21.97 4.44
N GLY A 48 3.76 21.91 3.76
CA GLY A 48 3.55 21.05 2.60
C GLY A 48 4.49 21.39 1.45
N LEU A 49 4.71 22.69 1.19
CA LEU A 49 5.64 23.18 0.17
C LEU A 49 7.08 22.78 0.47
N LEU A 50 7.52 22.94 1.73
CA LEU A 50 8.85 22.53 2.15
C LEU A 50 9.06 21.01 1.97
N MET A 51 8.07 20.20 2.37
CA MET A 51 8.12 18.74 2.17
C MET A 51 8.18 18.37 0.69
N PHE A 52 7.37 19.01 -0.15
CA PHE A 52 7.30 18.75 -1.58
C PHE A 52 8.63 19.11 -2.27
N ILE A 53 9.16 20.30 -2.01
CA ILE A 53 10.44 20.77 -2.57
C ILE A 53 11.58 19.84 -2.11
N TYR A 54 11.63 19.49 -0.83
CA TYR A 54 12.66 18.60 -0.30
C TYR A 54 12.60 17.21 -0.95
N GLY A 55 11.40 16.64 -1.14
CA GLY A 55 11.20 15.41 -1.89
C GLY A 55 11.78 15.48 -3.31
N TYR A 56 11.55 16.58 -4.01
CA TYR A 56 12.05 16.78 -5.37
C TYR A 56 13.58 16.92 -5.44
N VAL A 57 14.16 17.69 -4.52
CA VAL A 57 15.63 17.82 -4.38
C VAL A 57 16.26 16.46 -4.11
N ARG A 58 15.58 15.59 -3.35
CA ARG A 58 16.04 14.24 -3.04
C ARG A 58 16.09 13.35 -4.27
N ILE A 59 15.03 13.38 -5.10
CA ILE A 59 14.94 12.65 -6.37
C ILE A 59 16.08 13.05 -7.31
N MET A 60 16.37 14.35 -7.37
CA MET A 60 17.44 14.91 -8.21
C MET A 60 18.84 14.78 -7.60
N SER A 61 19.00 14.17 -6.43
CA SER A 61 20.32 14.05 -5.80
C SER A 61 21.21 13.06 -6.54
N LYS A 62 22.51 13.35 -6.64
CA LYS A 62 23.53 12.45 -7.22
C LYS A 62 24.13 11.48 -6.19
N ASN A 63 23.93 11.71 -4.90
CA ASN A 63 24.60 10.92 -3.85
C ASN A 63 23.76 9.68 -3.48
N TYR A 64 24.02 8.56 -4.17
CA TYR A 64 23.20 7.35 -4.04
C TYR A 64 23.25 6.74 -2.64
N ASP A 65 24.44 6.57 -2.07
CA ASP A 65 24.63 5.85 -0.80
C ASP A 65 23.94 6.55 0.37
N LYS A 66 24.10 7.88 0.46
CA LYS A 66 23.43 8.67 1.50
C LYS A 66 21.91 8.62 1.36
N ARG A 67 21.38 8.66 0.13
CA ARG A 67 19.92 8.60 -0.09
C ARG A 67 19.36 7.20 0.17
N ALA A 68 20.07 6.16 -0.23
CA ALA A 68 19.71 4.77 0.05
C ALA A 68 19.72 4.49 1.56
N ALA A 69 20.69 5.00 2.31
CA ALA A 69 20.75 4.88 3.76
C ALA A 69 19.53 5.49 4.46
N GLN A 70 19.15 6.73 4.15
CA GLN A 70 17.98 7.33 4.80
C GLN A 70 16.65 6.66 4.37
N ASN A 71 16.56 6.12 3.14
CA ASN A 71 15.37 5.35 2.74
C ASN A 71 15.28 4.02 3.49
N ARG A 72 16.41 3.32 3.71
CA ARG A 72 16.46 2.12 4.57
C ARG A 72 15.99 2.43 5.98
N TRP A 73 16.55 3.48 6.59
CA TRP A 73 16.14 3.95 7.92
C TRP A 73 14.62 4.23 7.96
N PHE A 74 14.09 4.96 6.98
CA PHE A 74 12.65 5.25 6.89
C PHE A 74 11.80 3.98 6.77
N MET A 75 12.23 3.04 5.94
CA MET A 75 11.51 1.78 5.71
C MET A 75 11.50 0.88 6.95
N GLU A 76 12.58 0.87 7.73
CA GLU A 76 12.67 0.13 8.99
C GLU A 76 11.76 0.77 10.06
N HIS A 77 11.82 2.09 10.21
CA HIS A 77 11.02 2.81 11.21
C HIS A 77 9.52 2.77 10.90
N THR A 78 9.14 2.73 9.62
CA THR A 78 7.74 2.62 9.18
C THR A 78 7.27 1.17 8.98
N ALA A 79 8.13 0.17 9.20
CA ALA A 79 7.82 -1.23 8.97
C ALA A 79 6.63 -1.71 9.82
N GLY A 80 6.58 -1.31 11.10
CA GLY A 80 5.51 -1.70 12.03
C GLY A 80 4.13 -1.26 11.52
N VAL A 81 3.97 0.04 11.25
CA VAL A 81 2.75 0.64 10.72
C VAL A 81 2.36 -0.02 9.38
N ARG A 82 3.32 -0.14 8.46
CA ARG A 82 3.07 -0.75 7.15
C ARG A 82 2.65 -2.22 7.25
N ASN A 83 3.20 -2.96 8.19
CA ASN A 83 2.83 -4.36 8.42
C ASN A 83 1.41 -4.49 8.97
N ILE A 84 0.96 -3.55 9.82
CA ILE A 84 -0.43 -3.51 10.30
C ILE A 84 -1.39 -3.28 9.11
N PHE A 85 -1.12 -2.27 8.28
CA PHE A 85 -1.96 -2.01 7.10
C PHE A 85 -1.94 -3.18 6.10
N LYS A 86 -0.78 -3.81 5.87
CA LYS A 86 -0.68 -5.01 5.02
C LYS A 86 -1.51 -6.16 5.58
N ARG A 87 -1.44 -6.40 6.90
CA ARG A 87 -2.25 -7.42 7.57
C ARG A 87 -3.73 -7.11 7.45
N ALA A 88 -4.15 -5.88 7.71
CA ALA A 88 -5.55 -5.46 7.59
C ALA A 88 -6.08 -5.62 6.15
N LYS A 89 -5.28 -5.23 5.14
CA LYS A 89 -5.61 -5.43 3.73
C LYS A 89 -5.74 -6.91 3.38
N LYS A 90 -4.78 -7.74 3.79
CA LYS A 90 -4.79 -9.18 3.56
C LYS A 90 -5.99 -9.86 4.22
N GLN A 91 -6.37 -9.44 5.43
CA GLN A 91 -7.58 -9.94 6.10
C GLN A 91 -8.85 -9.55 5.34
N LYS A 92 -8.93 -8.30 4.85
CA LYS A 92 -10.05 -7.83 4.03
C LYS A 92 -10.15 -8.58 2.70
N GLU A 93 -9.02 -8.87 2.06
CA GLU A 93 -8.95 -9.64 0.81
C GLU A 93 -9.32 -11.12 1.03
N ALA A 94 -8.80 -11.76 2.08
CA ALA A 94 -9.18 -13.12 2.46
C ALA A 94 -10.68 -13.24 2.76
N GLY A 95 -11.29 -12.22 3.36
CA GLY A 95 -12.73 -12.15 3.58
C GLY A 95 -13.56 -11.96 2.29
N LYS A 96 -12.94 -11.51 1.19
CA LYS A 96 -13.59 -11.43 -0.14
C LYS A 96 -13.46 -12.74 -0.92
N GLU A 97 -12.35 -13.44 -0.77
CA GLU A 97 -12.08 -14.68 -1.49
C GLU A 97 -12.82 -15.87 -0.88
N TYR A 98 -12.98 -15.90 0.45
CA TYR A 98 -13.58 -17.02 1.17
C TYR A 98 -14.79 -16.61 2.01
N LYS A 99 -15.74 -17.53 2.16
CA LYS A 99 -16.82 -17.49 3.13
C LYS A 99 -16.62 -18.62 4.12
N ILE A 100 -16.77 -18.31 5.41
CA ILE A 100 -16.62 -19.29 6.47
C ILE A 100 -18.00 -19.85 6.76
N PHE A 101 -18.15 -21.16 6.63
CA PHE A 101 -19.36 -21.88 7.02
C PHE A 101 -19.05 -22.77 8.22
N VAL A 102 -19.97 -22.79 9.18
CA VAL A 102 -19.90 -23.68 10.34
C VAL A 102 -20.72 -24.93 10.04
N CYS A 103 -20.12 -26.10 10.28
CA CYS A 103 -20.84 -27.38 10.18
C CYS A 103 -21.85 -27.52 11.33
N SER A 104 -23.08 -27.89 11.04
CA SER A 104 -24.15 -28.05 12.04
C SER A 104 -23.90 -29.17 13.06
N LYS A 105 -23.16 -30.24 12.68
CA LYS A 105 -22.93 -31.39 13.56
C LYS A 105 -21.69 -31.26 14.45
N CYS A 106 -20.58 -30.77 13.91
CA CYS A 106 -19.28 -30.77 14.62
C CYS A 106 -18.72 -29.37 14.85
N GLN A 107 -19.46 -28.33 14.45
CA GLN A 107 -19.08 -26.91 14.57
C GLN A 107 -17.73 -26.54 13.93
N GLN A 108 -17.19 -27.39 13.06
CA GLN A 108 -15.97 -27.09 12.33
C GLN A 108 -16.17 -25.91 11.37
N MET A 109 -15.26 -24.94 11.42
CA MET A 109 -15.19 -23.83 10.47
C MET A 109 -14.56 -24.30 9.15
N ILE A 110 -15.30 -24.19 8.06
CA ILE A 110 -14.90 -24.59 6.71
C ILE A 110 -14.80 -23.33 5.85
N ARG A 111 -13.63 -23.13 5.24
CA ARG A 111 -13.40 -22.03 4.28
C ARG A 111 -13.82 -22.47 2.90
N VAL A 112 -14.66 -21.67 2.25
CA VAL A 112 -15.23 -21.99 0.94
C VAL A 112 -15.10 -20.79 0.02
N PRO A 113 -14.57 -20.94 -1.21
CA PRO A 113 -14.37 -19.80 -2.11
C PRO A 113 -15.70 -19.18 -2.54
N ARG A 114 -15.79 -17.84 -2.50
CA ARG A 114 -16.96 -17.07 -2.90
C ARG A 114 -17.20 -17.13 -4.41
N GLY A 115 -18.44 -16.92 -4.85
CA GLY A 115 -18.78 -16.78 -6.28
C GLY A 115 -19.07 -18.08 -7.04
N LYS A 116 -19.15 -19.22 -6.34
CA LYS A 116 -19.45 -20.53 -6.94
C LYS A 116 -20.96 -20.86 -7.00
N GLY A 117 -21.84 -19.97 -6.56
CA GLY A 117 -23.29 -20.19 -6.58
C GLY A 117 -23.77 -21.18 -5.52
N LYS A 118 -24.67 -22.10 -5.88
CA LYS A 118 -25.13 -23.19 -5.00
C LYS A 118 -24.10 -24.30 -5.00
N ILE A 119 -23.56 -24.63 -3.83
CA ILE A 119 -22.52 -25.64 -3.67
C ILE A 119 -22.88 -26.59 -2.53
N GLU A 120 -22.56 -27.86 -2.74
CA GLU A 120 -22.61 -28.88 -1.69
C GLU A 120 -21.27 -28.86 -0.94
N ILE A 121 -21.32 -28.54 0.35
CA ILE A 121 -20.14 -28.48 1.20
C ILE A 121 -20.08 -29.77 2.02
N ARG A 122 -19.00 -30.53 1.85
CA ARG A 122 -18.69 -31.70 2.67
C ARG A 122 -17.78 -31.30 3.83
N CYS A 123 -18.18 -31.61 5.05
CA CYS A 123 -17.35 -31.36 6.23
C CYS A 123 -16.16 -32.34 6.27
N PRO A 124 -14.91 -31.85 6.43
CA PRO A 124 -13.75 -32.73 6.51
C PRO A 124 -13.68 -33.56 7.81
N LYS A 125 -14.31 -33.08 8.89
CA LYS A 125 -14.23 -33.72 10.21
C LYS A 125 -15.30 -34.81 10.42
N CYS A 126 -16.54 -34.55 10.02
CA CYS A 126 -17.67 -35.46 10.27
C CYS A 126 -18.32 -36.01 8.99
N GLY A 127 -17.82 -35.64 7.81
CA GLY A 127 -18.36 -36.10 6.53
C GLY A 127 -19.74 -35.55 6.15
N ASN A 128 -20.41 -34.80 7.04
CA ASN A 128 -21.74 -34.25 6.81
C ASN A 128 -21.77 -33.34 5.58
N ARG A 129 -22.82 -33.47 4.74
CA ARG A 129 -23.00 -32.68 3.51
C ARG A 129 -24.16 -31.71 3.67
N PHE A 130 -23.98 -30.47 3.25
CA PHE A 130 -25.04 -29.48 3.26
C PHE A 130 -24.90 -28.51 2.09
N VAL A 131 -26.03 -28.12 1.50
CA VAL A 131 -26.07 -27.19 0.37
C VAL A 131 -26.20 -25.76 0.89
N LYS A 132 -25.26 -24.90 0.55
CA LYS A 132 -25.33 -23.46 0.84
C LYS A 132 -24.93 -22.65 -0.40
N LYS A 133 -25.41 -21.40 -0.45
CA LYS A 133 -24.99 -20.44 -1.46
C LYS A 133 -23.68 -19.77 -1.00
N SER A 134 -22.64 -19.93 -1.81
CA SER A 134 -21.33 -19.28 -1.61
C SER A 134 -21.47 -17.77 -1.71
#